data_AF-A0A520VQ66-F1
#
_entry.id   AF-A0A520VQ66-F1
#
_cell.length_a   1.000
_cell.length_b   1.000
_cell.length_c   1.000
_cell.angle_alpha   90.00
_cell.angle_beta   90.00
_cell.angle_gamma   90.00
#
_symmetry.space_group_name_H-M   'P 1'
#
loop_
_entity.id
_entity.type
_entity.pdbx_description
1 polymer ?
#
loop_
_entity_poly.entity_id
_entity_poly.type
_entity_poly.pdbx_seq_one_letter_code
_entity_poly.pdbx_strand_id
1 'polypeptide(L)'
;MNRLDLLLNKCFDNFEFLGPVVLKSLLGIAFILYGSQKFPLPADGLLSMGFTPGMATIVPLIEVGSGLGILGSIFIKGVSKRLLTRISALVIFCFMIAAIFIAHQDWLVNAKLFKSVQIFLLGVSFYLIVSPGTISERRKNEVREEMS
;
A
#
# COMPACT_ATOMS: atom_id res chain seq x y z
N MET A 1 -25.35 23.69 -4.66
CA MET A 1 -24.75 22.62 -5.49
C MET A 1 -25.49 22.55 -6.81
N ASN A 2 -24.76 22.40 -7.92
CA ASN A 2 -25.36 22.39 -9.25
C ASN A 2 -26.04 21.03 -9.51
N ARG A 3 -27.08 20.95 -10.36
CA ARG A 3 -27.79 19.68 -10.63
C ARG A 3 -26.87 18.58 -11.18
N LEU A 4 -25.86 18.96 -11.96
CA LEU A 4 -24.84 18.06 -12.49
C LEU A 4 -24.04 17.37 -11.39
N ASP A 5 -23.64 18.13 -10.36
CA ASP A 5 -22.89 17.64 -9.21
C ASP A 5 -23.70 16.58 -8.42
N LEU A 6 -25.00 16.83 -8.23
CA LEU A 6 -25.92 15.87 -7.61
C LEU A 6 -26.07 14.56 -8.39
N LEU A 7 -26.14 14.63 -9.72
CA LEU A 7 -26.25 13.44 -10.58
C LEU A 7 -24.94 12.63 -10.59
N LEU A 8 -23.80 13.31 -10.64
CA LEU A 8 -22.48 12.67 -10.59
C LEU A 8 -22.26 11.97 -9.25
N ASN A 9 -22.49 12.65 -8.13
CA ASN A 9 -22.31 12.06 -6.81
C ASN A 9 -23.21 10.84 -6.60
N LYS A 10 -24.49 10.93 -6.99
CA LYS A 10 -25.41 9.79 -6.89
C LYS A 10 -24.98 8.58 -7.73
N CYS A 11 -24.29 8.81 -8.85
CA CYS A 11 -23.73 7.74 -9.67
C CYS A 11 -22.50 7.10 -9.00
N PHE A 12 -21.55 7.91 -8.52
CA PHE A 12 -20.28 7.42 -7.96
C PHE A 12 -20.37 6.92 -6.53
N ASP A 13 -21.38 7.32 -5.75
CA ASP A 13 -21.61 6.82 -4.39
C ASP A 13 -21.76 5.29 -4.35
N ASN A 14 -22.35 4.69 -5.39
CA ASN A 14 -22.47 3.23 -5.52
C ASN A 14 -21.12 2.52 -5.73
N PHE A 15 -20.10 3.25 -6.19
CA PHE A 15 -18.76 2.74 -6.50
C PHE A 15 -17.69 3.22 -5.52
N GLU A 16 -18.06 3.95 -4.46
CA GLU A 16 -17.12 4.48 -3.46
C GLU A 16 -16.27 3.36 -2.83
N PHE A 17 -16.81 2.15 -2.70
CA PHE A 17 -16.08 1.00 -2.18
C PHE A 17 -14.95 0.52 -3.09
N LEU A 18 -15.05 0.78 -4.39
CA LEU A 18 -14.15 0.24 -5.39
C LEU A 18 -12.78 0.90 -5.31
N GLY A 19 -12.71 2.20 -5.00
CA GLY A 19 -11.46 2.95 -4.91
C GLY A 19 -10.45 2.30 -3.95
N PRO A 20 -10.78 2.12 -2.65
CA PRO A 20 -9.88 1.47 -1.71
C PRO A 20 -9.57 0.01 -2.06
N VAL A 21 -10.51 -0.73 -2.66
CA VAL A 21 -10.28 -2.12 -3.08
C VAL A 21 -9.26 -2.19 -4.22
N VAL A 22 -9.38 -1.32 -5.22
CA VAL A 22 -8.44 -1.22 -6.34
C VAL A 22 -7.06 -0.83 -5.85
N LEU A 23 -6.95 0.20 -5.00
CA LEU A 23 -5.65 0.64 -4.44
C LEU A 23 -4.96 -0.47 -3.65
N LYS A 24 -5.70 -1.19 -2.79
CA LYS A 24 -5.16 -2.33 -2.05
C LYS A 24 -4.74 -3.46 -2.99
N SER A 25 -5.54 -3.76 -4.00
CA SER A 25 -5.24 -4.83 -4.95
C SER A 25 -3.96 -4.55 -5.73
N LEU A 26 -3.85 -3.34 -6.30
CA LEU A 26 -2.67 -2.91 -7.06
C LEU A 26 -1.41 -2.88 -6.17
N LEU A 27 -1.50 -2.29 -4.97
CA LEU A 27 -0.36 -2.22 -4.06
C LEU A 27 0.08 -3.62 -3.59
N GLY A 28 -0.89 -4.47 -3.21
CA GLY A 28 -0.64 -5.81 -2.71
C GLY A 28 -0.02 -6.72 -3.77
N ILE A 29 -0.59 -6.74 -4.98
CA ILE A 29 -0.05 -7.52 -6.11
C ILE A 29 1.35 -7.03 -6.48
N ALA A 30 1.56 -5.71 -6.56
CA ALA A 30 2.88 -5.16 -6.88
C ALA A 30 3.95 -5.65 -5.90
N PHE A 31 3.68 -5.59 -4.59
CA PHE A 31 4.63 -6.00 -3.56
C PHE A 31 4.90 -7.51 -3.55
N ILE A 32 3.88 -8.33 -3.84
CA ILE A 32 4.08 -9.76 -4.03
C ILE A 32 5.01 -10.01 -5.22
N LEU A 33 4.75 -9.38 -6.37
CA LEU A 33 5.59 -9.57 -7.55
C LEU A 33 7.04 -9.08 -7.33
N TYR A 34 7.22 -7.91 -6.71
CA TYR A 34 8.55 -7.38 -6.40
C TYR A 34 9.34 -8.27 -5.46
N GLY A 35 8.70 -8.83 -4.43
CA GLY A 35 9.34 -9.76 -3.51
C GLY A 35 9.61 -11.12 -4.15
N SER A 36 8.65 -11.67 -4.91
CA SER A 36 8.78 -12.96 -5.58
C SER A 36 9.87 -13.00 -6.64
N GLN A 37 10.17 -11.88 -7.30
CA GLN A 37 11.28 -11.78 -8.26
C GLN A 37 12.68 -11.91 -7.61
N LYS A 38 12.77 -11.85 -6.28
CA LYS A 38 14.04 -11.96 -5.54
C LYS A 38 14.34 -13.39 -5.08
N PHE A 39 13.50 -14.36 -5.45
CA PHE A 39 13.72 -15.78 -5.15
C PHE A 39 14.63 -16.42 -6.20
N PRO A 40 15.41 -17.46 -5.85
CA PRO A 40 15.47 -18.15 -4.55
C PRO A 40 16.16 -17.34 -3.45
N LEU A 41 15.94 -17.72 -2.18
CA LEU A 41 16.55 -17.07 -1.02
C LEU A 41 17.83 -17.82 -0.61
N PRO A 42 18.89 -17.12 -0.17
CA PRO A 42 19.02 -15.66 -0.06
C PRO A 42 19.12 -14.98 -1.44
N ALA A 43 18.51 -13.80 -1.60
CA ALA A 43 18.44 -13.14 -2.90
C ALA A 43 19.82 -12.65 -3.41
N ASP A 44 20.29 -13.21 -4.53
CA ASP A 44 21.59 -12.87 -5.12
C ASP A 44 21.75 -11.39 -5.45
N GLY A 45 20.68 -10.74 -5.94
CA GLY A 45 20.68 -9.31 -6.21
C GLY A 45 20.98 -8.48 -4.96
N LEU A 46 20.41 -8.85 -3.81
CA LEU A 46 20.68 -8.15 -2.54
C LEU A 46 22.09 -8.46 -2.00
N LEU A 47 22.56 -9.69 -2.16
CA LEU A 47 23.94 -10.05 -1.82
C LEU A 47 24.94 -9.22 -2.63
N SER A 48 24.71 -9.04 -3.93
CA SER A 48 25.55 -8.21 -4.81
C SER A 48 25.54 -6.73 -4.42
N MET A 49 24.48 -6.26 -3.76
CA MET A 49 24.38 -4.90 -3.20
C MET A 49 25.06 -4.77 -1.82
N GLY A 50 25.69 -5.84 -1.31
CA GLY A 50 26.41 -5.85 -0.04
C GLY A 50 25.55 -6.18 1.20
N PHE A 51 24.33 -6.67 1.01
CA PHE A 51 23.49 -7.11 2.13
C PHE A 51 24.01 -8.44 2.71
N THR A 52 23.80 -8.64 4.02
CA THR A 52 24.09 -9.93 4.66
C THR A 52 23.10 -11.00 4.17
N PRO A 53 23.46 -12.30 4.20
CA PRO A 53 22.55 -13.38 3.81
C PRO A 53 21.21 -13.37 4.58
N GLY A 54 21.24 -12.96 5.86
CA GLY A 54 20.03 -12.80 6.67
C GLY A 54 19.11 -11.71 6.11
N MET A 55 19.65 -10.53 5.78
CA MET A 55 18.85 -9.46 5.19
C MET A 55 18.37 -9.80 3.76
N ALA A 56 19.22 -10.44 2.96
CA ALA A 56 18.85 -10.93 1.62
C ALA A 56 17.75 -12.00 1.65
N THR A 57 17.49 -12.60 2.81
CA THR A 57 16.36 -13.52 3.04
C THR A 57 15.13 -12.78 3.59
N ILE A 58 15.32 -11.91 4.58
CA ILE A 58 14.22 -11.23 5.28
C ILE A 58 13.53 -10.20 4.37
N VAL A 59 14.29 -9.45 3.57
CA VAL A 59 13.73 -8.37 2.73
C VAL A 59 12.66 -8.89 1.76
N PRO A 60 12.92 -9.93 0.92
CA PRO A 60 11.89 -10.47 0.04
C PRO A 60 10.67 -11.02 0.79
N LEU A 61 10.86 -11.62 1.97
CA LEU A 61 9.77 -12.15 2.79
C LEU A 61 8.87 -11.03 3.34
N ILE A 62 9.47 -9.90 3.77
CA ILE A 62 8.72 -8.73 4.22
C ILE A 62 7.94 -8.09 3.06
N GLU A 63 8.54 -7.99 1.87
CA GLU A 63 7.84 -7.48 0.68
C GLU A 63 6.62 -8.35 0.33
N VAL A 64 6.81 -9.67 0.18
CA VAL A 64 5.69 -10.58 -0.12
C VAL A 64 4.67 -10.59 1.01
N GLY A 65 5.11 -10.68 2.27
CA GLY A 65 4.23 -10.73 3.44
C GLY A 65 3.40 -9.46 3.61
N SER A 66 3.98 -8.29 3.37
CA SER A 66 3.24 -7.01 3.41
C SER A 66 2.24 -6.90 2.26
N GLY A 67 2.59 -7.34 1.05
CA GLY A 67 1.66 -7.43 -0.08
C GLY A 67 0.47 -8.36 0.21
N LEU A 68 0.74 -9.55 0.75
CA LEU A 68 -0.29 -10.49 1.20
C LEU A 68 -1.15 -9.90 2.33
N GLY A 69 -0.57 -9.17 3.28
CA GLY A 69 -1.31 -8.50 4.35
C GLY A 69 -2.28 -7.45 3.81
N ILE A 70 -1.87 -6.65 2.82
CA ILE A 70 -2.76 -5.71 2.14
C ILE A 70 -3.92 -6.44 1.44
N LEU A 71 -3.63 -7.49 0.66
CA LEU A 71 -4.68 -8.26 -0.04
C LEU A 71 -5.63 -8.96 0.95
N GLY A 72 -5.08 -9.58 1.98
CA GLY A 72 -5.85 -10.24 3.04
C GLY A 72 -6.81 -9.27 3.74
N SER A 73 -6.40 -8.00 3.91
CA SER A 73 -7.25 -6.97 4.52
C SER A 73 -8.54 -6.66 3.75
N ILE A 74 -8.64 -7.04 2.47
CA ILE A 74 -9.85 -6.87 1.65
C ILE A 74 -10.98 -7.76 2.17
N PHE A 75 -10.64 -8.96 2.67
CA PHE A 75 -11.61 -9.99 3.07
C PHE A 75 -12.00 -9.93 4.56
N ILE A 76 -11.28 -9.16 5.37
CA ILE A 76 -11.53 -9.00 6.81
C ILE A 76 -12.48 -7.81 7.07
N LYS A 77 -13.15 -7.76 8.23
CA LYS A 77 -14.06 -6.66 8.62
C LYS A 77 -13.62 -5.97 9.92
N GLY A 78 -14.16 -4.77 10.16
CA GLY A 78 -14.01 -4.06 11.43
C GLY A 78 -12.60 -3.54 11.73
N VAL A 79 -12.25 -3.52 13.02
CA VAL A 79 -10.97 -2.98 13.53
C VAL A 79 -9.77 -3.73 12.94
N SER A 80 -9.85 -5.07 12.85
CA SER A 80 -8.76 -5.91 12.33
C SER A 80 -8.40 -5.59 10.88
N LYS A 81 -9.40 -5.32 10.02
CA LYS A 81 -9.16 -4.83 8.65
C LYS A 81 -8.33 -3.55 8.66
N ARG A 82 -8.69 -2.59 9.51
CA ARG A 82 -8.02 -1.28 9.58
C ARG A 82 -6.59 -1.42 10.08
N LEU A 83 -6.39 -2.18 11.15
CA LEU A 83 -5.05 -2.43 11.71
C LEU A 83 -4.15 -3.16 10.71
N LEU A 84 -4.64 -4.25 10.10
CA LEU A 84 -3.86 -4.99 9.12
C LEU A 84 -3.48 -4.11 7.92
N THR A 85 -4.43 -3.33 7.39
CA THR A 85 -4.15 -2.37 6.30
C THR A 85 -3.07 -1.37 6.71
N ARG A 86 -3.18 -0.77 7.90
CA ARG A 86 -2.23 0.24 8.38
C ARG A 86 -0.84 -0.33 8.58
N ILE A 87 -0.73 -1.48 9.24
CA ILE A 87 0.57 -2.11 9.53
C ILE A 87 1.24 -2.54 8.23
N SER A 88 0.52 -3.23 7.33
CA SER A 88 1.08 -3.64 6.04
C SER A 88 1.46 -2.43 5.17
N ALA A 89 0.62 -1.39 5.14
CA ALA A 89 0.93 -0.17 4.40
C ALA A 89 2.12 0.60 5.00
N LEU A 90 2.28 0.60 6.33
CA LEU A 90 3.41 1.23 7.00
C LEU A 90 4.73 0.51 6.66
N VAL A 91 4.73 -0.82 6.67
CA VAL A 91 5.89 -1.62 6.25
C VAL A 91 6.26 -1.29 4.81
N ILE A 92 5.29 -1.26 3.91
CA ILE A 92 5.49 -0.89 2.50
C ILE A 92 6.04 0.53 2.37
N PHE A 93 5.49 1.49 3.12
CA PHE A 93 5.92 2.88 3.08
C PHE A 93 7.40 3.02 3.49
N CYS A 94 7.79 2.43 4.63
CA CYS A 94 9.17 2.40 5.07
C CYS A 94 10.08 1.69 4.06
N PHE A 95 9.59 0.60 3.47
CA PHE A 95 10.32 -0.15 2.46
C PHE A 95 10.58 0.68 1.19
N MET A 96 9.58 1.43 0.71
CA MET A 96 9.73 2.31 -0.45
C MET A 96 10.70 3.46 -0.19
N ILE A 97 10.72 4.03 1.02
CA ILE A 97 11.74 5.00 1.41
C ILE A 97 13.12 4.36 1.29
N ALA A 98 13.34 3.20 1.94
CA ALA A 98 14.62 2.51 1.89
C ALA A 98 15.05 2.17 0.46
N ALA A 99 14.13 1.68 -0.38
CA ALA A 99 14.39 1.36 -1.78
C ALA A 99 14.85 2.58 -2.58
N ILE A 100 14.19 3.74 -2.40
CA ILE A 100 14.59 4.99 -3.08
C ILE A 100 16.00 5.41 -2.63
N PHE A 101 16.28 5.35 -1.32
CA PHE A 101 17.58 5.77 -0.76
C PHE A 101 18.74 4.81 -1.01
N ILE A 102 18.48 3.53 -1.27
CA ILE A 102 19.54 2.52 -1.49
C ILE A 102 19.72 2.23 -2.98
N ALA A 103 18.64 2.02 -3.72
CA ALA A 103 18.71 1.58 -5.12
C ALA A 103 18.64 2.72 -6.14
N HIS A 104 18.17 3.90 -5.74
CA HIS A 104 17.83 4.99 -6.67
C HIS A 104 18.27 6.37 -6.16
N GLN A 105 19.43 6.46 -5.50
CA GLN A 105 19.95 7.73 -4.97
C GLN A 105 20.07 8.82 -6.05
N ASP A 106 20.39 8.43 -7.28
CA ASP A 106 20.50 9.31 -8.44
C ASP A 106 19.16 9.94 -8.86
N TRP A 107 18.02 9.38 -8.40
CA TRP A 107 16.69 9.90 -8.75
C TRP A 107 16.26 11.07 -7.88
N LEU A 108 16.85 11.26 -6.69
CA LEU A 108 16.39 12.26 -5.71
C LEU A 108 16.42 13.71 -6.22
N VAL A 109 17.26 14.00 -7.22
CA VAL A 109 17.46 15.35 -7.77
C VAL A 109 16.99 15.45 -9.23
N ASN A 110 16.11 14.54 -9.68
CA ASN A 110 15.64 14.49 -11.06
C ASN A 110 14.14 14.14 -11.16
N ALA A 111 13.48 14.62 -12.22
CA ALA A 111 12.14 14.20 -12.63
C ALA A 111 11.94 12.67 -12.77
N LYS A 112 13.01 11.87 -12.89
CA LYS A 112 12.93 10.40 -12.86
C LYS A 112 12.16 9.88 -11.65
N LEU A 113 12.35 10.47 -10.47
CA LEU A 113 11.65 10.05 -9.25
C LEU A 113 10.13 10.16 -9.40
N PHE A 114 9.64 11.29 -9.92
CA PHE A 114 8.22 11.59 -10.02
C PHE A 114 7.50 10.85 -11.16
N LYS A 115 8.26 10.28 -12.10
CA LYS A 115 7.73 9.45 -13.19
C LYS A 115 7.77 7.96 -12.87
N SER A 116 8.33 7.60 -11.72
CA SER A 116 8.62 6.22 -11.37
C SER A 116 7.49 5.58 -10.56
N VAL A 117 7.28 4.27 -10.73
CA VAL A 117 6.25 3.54 -9.97
C VAL A 117 6.50 3.61 -8.46
N GLN A 118 7.76 3.71 -8.03
CA GLN A 118 8.21 3.76 -6.65
C GLN A 118 7.57 4.92 -5.86
N ILE A 119 7.45 6.13 -6.45
CA ILE A 119 6.82 7.26 -5.75
C ILE A 119 5.30 7.08 -5.62
N PHE A 120 4.67 6.44 -6.61
CA PHE A 120 3.24 6.15 -6.55
C PHE A 120 2.94 5.07 -5.50
N LEU A 121 3.76 4.03 -5.40
CA LEU A 121 3.64 3.02 -4.35
C LEU A 121 3.85 3.63 -2.95
N LEU A 122 4.79 4.57 -2.81
CA LEU A 122 4.99 5.35 -1.59
C LEU A 122 3.75 6.19 -1.25
N GLY A 123 3.18 6.90 -2.23
CA GLY A 123 1.98 7.72 -2.04
C GLY A 123 0.74 6.89 -1.69
N VAL A 124 0.50 5.78 -2.39
CA VAL A 124 -0.64 4.89 -2.14
C VAL A 124 -0.53 4.22 -0.77
N SER A 125 0.67 3.78 -0.37
CA SER A 125 0.87 3.23 0.96
C SER A 125 0.64 4.27 2.05
N PHE A 126 1.14 5.49 1.90
CA PHE A 126 0.82 6.59 2.82
C PHE A 126 -0.68 6.86 2.92
N TYR A 127 -1.37 6.91 1.78
CA TYR A 127 -2.83 7.08 1.75
C TYR A 127 -3.54 5.99 2.55
N LEU A 128 -3.13 4.72 2.40
CA LEU A 128 -3.74 3.58 3.11
C LEU A 128 -3.39 3.55 4.61
N ILE A 129 -2.28 4.13 5.02
CA ILE A 129 -1.97 4.36 6.45
C ILE A 129 -3.00 5.32 7.03
N VAL A 130 -3.23 6.46 6.37
CA VAL A 130 -4.15 7.50 6.89
C VAL A 130 -5.61 7.06 6.78
N SER A 131 -5.98 6.47 5.65
CA SER A 131 -7.34 6.10 5.27
C SER A 131 -7.45 4.61 4.91
N PRO A 132 -7.45 3.69 5.90
CA PRO A 132 -7.44 2.24 5.65
C PRO A 132 -8.80 1.65 5.22
N GLY A 133 -9.87 2.45 5.27
CA GLY A 133 -11.26 2.04 5.01
C GLY A 133 -11.97 3.00 4.05
N THR A 134 -13.19 2.64 3.63
CA THR A 134 -14.04 3.50 2.79
C THR A 134 -14.60 4.67 3.61
N ILE A 135 -14.97 5.77 2.95
CA ILE A 135 -15.63 6.91 3.61
C ILE A 135 -16.97 6.47 4.20
N SER A 136 -17.74 5.62 3.51
CA SER A 136 -18.93 4.94 4.07
C SER A 136 -18.67 4.21 5.39
N GLU A 137 -17.57 3.45 5.50
CA GLU A 137 -17.19 2.80 6.76
C GLU A 137 -16.82 3.82 7.85
N ARG A 138 -16.18 4.93 7.48
CA ARG A 138 -15.83 6.01 8.43
C ARG A 138 -17.09 6.63 9.04
N ARG A 139 -18.06 7.03 8.20
CA ARG A 139 -19.36 7.59 8.64
C ARG A 139 -20.12 6.64 9.56
N LYS A 140 -20.17 5.34 9.24
CA LYS A 140 -20.86 4.36 10.11
C LYS A 140 -20.21 4.22 11.49
N ASN A 141 -18.88 4.33 11.57
CA ASN A 141 -18.19 4.25 12.85
C ASN A 141 -18.35 5.54 13.67
N GLU A 142 -18.28 6.71 13.03
CA GLU A 142 -18.55 8.01 13.68
C GLU A 142 -19.95 8.05 14.31
N VAL A 143 -20.98 7.66 13.55
CA VAL A 143 -22.36 7.57 14.07
C VAL A 143 -22.48 6.57 15.22
N ARG A 144 -21.71 5.47 15.20
CA ARG A 144 -21.73 4.47 16.26
C ARG A 144 -21.03 4.96 17.54
N GLU A 145 -19.98 5.75 17.41
CA GLU A 145 -19.27 6.38 18.55
C GLU A 145 -20.09 7.52 19.16
N GLU A 146 -20.88 8.26 18.37
CA GLU A 146 -21.83 9.28 18.90
C GLU A 146 -23.00 8.67 19.69
N MET A 147 -23.31 7.39 19.47
CA MET A 147 -24.41 6.68 20.14
C MET A 147 -23.97 5.83 21.35
N SER A 148 -22.68 5.82 21.72
CA SER A 148 -22.13 5.07 22.86
C SER A 148 -21.68 5.98 23.99
#